data_AF-A0A1Q3MH42-F1
#
_entry.id   AF-A0A1Q3MH42-F1
#
_cell.length_a   1.000
_cell.length_b   1.000
_cell.length_c   1.000
_cell.angle_alpha   90.00
_cell.angle_beta   90.00
_cell.angle_gamma   90.00
#
_symmetry.space_group_name_H-M   'P 1'
#
loop_
_entity.id
_entity.type
_entity.pdbx_description
1 polymer ?
#
loop_
_entity_poly.entity_id
_entity_poly.type
_entity_poly.pdbx_seq_one_letter_code
_entity_poly.pdbx_strand_id
1 'polypeptide(L)'
;MPVPTTPIDVELFPEGPQVGELAPDIQNAFASAPEARRLFESLATFYRTGFVKPIEEAKRPATRAARIEEMISLLKEGKRQK
;
A
#
# COMPACT_ATOMS: atom_id res chain seq x y z
N MET A 1 2.05 27.93 -35.11
CA MET A 1 0.97 26.99 -34.71
C MET A 1 1.17 26.66 -33.24
N PRO A 2 0.21 26.94 -32.34
CA PRO A 2 0.31 26.51 -30.96
C PRO A 2 0.06 25.00 -30.90
N VAL A 3 0.98 24.26 -30.29
CA VAL A 3 0.78 22.84 -29.97
C VAL A 3 -0.29 22.75 -28.89
N PRO A 4 -1.36 21.95 -29.05
CA PRO A 4 -2.31 21.72 -27.97
C PRO A 4 -1.61 20.88 -26.89
N THR A 5 -1.46 21.46 -25.71
CA THR A 5 -1.05 20.74 -24.49
C THR A 5 -2.20 19.83 -24.06
N THR A 6 -2.28 18.65 -24.66
CA THR A 6 -3.16 17.58 -24.21
C THR A 6 -2.69 17.16 -22.80
N PRO A 7 -3.56 17.20 -21.78
CA PRO A 7 -3.22 16.62 -20.48
C PRO A 7 -3.05 15.12 -20.70
N ILE A 8 -1.80 14.65 -20.62
CA ILE A 8 -1.49 13.23 -20.65
C ILE A 8 -1.96 12.66 -19.32
N ASP A 9 -3.00 11.83 -19.37
CA ASP A 9 -3.42 11.03 -18.23
C ASP A 9 -2.34 9.96 -18.03
N VAL A 10 -1.40 10.25 -17.12
CA VAL A 10 -0.31 9.33 -16.77
C VAL A 10 -0.91 8.27 -15.86
N GLU A 11 -1.41 7.19 -16.46
CA GLU A 11 -1.84 6.01 -15.75
C GLU A 11 -0.58 5.26 -15.26
N LEU A 12 -0.09 5.64 -14.08
CA LEU A 12 1.00 4.95 -13.38
C LEU A 12 0.51 3.55 -13.01
N PHE A 13 0.81 2.56 -13.86
CA PHE A 13 0.64 1.16 -13.52
C PHE A 13 1.61 0.80 -12.38
N PRO A 14 1.13 0.30 -11.24
CA PRO A 14 2.01 -0.08 -10.15
C PRO A 14 2.75 -1.38 -10.51
N GLU A 15 4.05 -1.29 -10.77
CA GLU A 15 4.93 -2.47 -10.74
C GLU A 15 5.01 -2.97 -9.29
N GLY A 16 4.23 -4.02 -8.97
CA GLY A 16 4.27 -4.74 -7.69
C GLY A 16 2.98 -5.45 -7.28
N PRO A 17 3.02 -6.31 -6.25
CA PRO A 17 1.85 -7.04 -5.77
C PRO A 17 0.74 -6.05 -5.46
N GLN A 18 -0.40 -6.23 -6.11
CA GLN A 18 -1.56 -5.38 -5.93
C GLN A 18 -2.19 -5.69 -4.58
N VAL A 19 -2.88 -4.72 -3.99
CA VAL A 19 -3.67 -4.96 -2.78
C VAL A 19 -4.66 -6.12 -3.00
N GLY A 20 -5.14 -6.30 -4.23
CA GLY A 20 -5.98 -7.43 -4.66
C GLY A 20 -5.31 -8.82 -4.55
N GLU A 21 -3.99 -8.90 -4.56
CA GLU A 21 -3.22 -10.15 -4.42
C GLU A 21 -2.75 -10.40 -2.98
N LEU A 22 -2.88 -9.40 -2.10
CA LEU A 22 -2.58 -9.55 -0.69
C LEU A 22 -3.66 -10.36 0.03
N ALA A 23 -3.29 -10.92 1.17
CA ALA A 23 -4.23 -11.66 1.99
C ALA A 23 -5.45 -10.81 2.40
N PRO A 24 -6.63 -11.44 2.55
CA PRO A 24 -7.89 -10.74 2.81
C PRO A 24 -7.88 -9.90 4.09
N ASP A 25 -7.09 -10.30 5.10
CA ASP A 25 -6.94 -9.51 6.33
C ASP A 25 -6.34 -8.12 6.04
N ILE A 26 -5.34 -8.08 5.16
CA ILE A 26 -4.63 -6.87 4.76
C ILE A 26 -5.55 -6.00 3.89
N GLN A 27 -6.30 -6.61 2.97
CA GLN A 27 -7.30 -5.94 2.16
C GLN A 27 -8.37 -5.27 3.02
N ASN A 28 -8.86 -5.96 4.06
CA ASN A 28 -9.88 -5.42 4.95
C ASN A 28 -9.35 -4.23 5.77
N ALA A 29 -8.11 -4.30 6.24
CA ALA A 29 -7.47 -3.16 6.90
C ALA A 29 -7.30 -1.96 5.97
N PHE A 30 -6.93 -2.19 4.71
CA PHE A 30 -6.88 -1.15 3.68
C PHE A 30 -8.26 -0.60 3.28
N ALA A 31 -9.32 -1.43 3.33
CA ALA A 31 -10.69 -0.98 3.11
C ALA A 31 -11.12 0.04 4.19
N SER A 32 -10.65 -0.14 5.42
CA SER A 32 -10.87 0.81 6.53
C SER A 32 -9.95 2.04 6.47
N ALA A 33 -8.89 2.02 5.65
CA ALA A 33 -7.90 3.09 5.53
C ALA A 33 -7.47 3.32 4.06
N PRO A 34 -8.37 3.86 3.20
CA PRO A 34 -8.09 4.06 1.77
C PRO A 34 -6.92 5.01 1.51
N GLU A 35 -6.64 5.94 2.43
CA GLU A 35 -5.49 6.83 2.32
C GLU A 35 -4.14 6.12 2.50
N ALA A 36 -4.08 5.12 3.37
CA ALA A 36 -2.91 4.28 3.58
C ALA A 36 -2.73 3.33 2.39
N ARG A 37 -3.85 2.81 1.86
CA ARG A 37 -3.87 1.99 0.65
C ARG A 37 -3.22 2.69 -0.53
N ARG A 38 -3.62 3.94 -0.82
CA ARG A 38 -3.03 4.73 -1.93
C ARG A 38 -1.53 4.97 -1.76
N LEU A 39 -1.06 5.20 -0.53
CA LEU A 39 0.38 5.29 -0.30
C LEU A 39 1.07 3.97 -0.55
N PHE A 40 0.53 2.89 -0.02
CA PHE A 40 1.08 1.56 -0.20
C PHE A 40 1.18 1.21 -1.69
N GLU A 41 0.12 1.50 -2.47
CA GLU A 41 0.07 1.37 -3.92
C GLU A 41 0.98 2.35 -4.67
N SER A 42 1.44 3.44 -4.02
CA SER A 42 2.43 4.36 -4.56
C SER A 42 3.88 3.98 -4.21
N LEU A 43 4.10 3.14 -3.18
CA LEU A 43 5.43 2.67 -2.82
C LEU A 43 5.97 1.69 -3.88
N ALA A 44 7.30 1.64 -4.06
CA ALA A 44 7.92 0.65 -4.94
C ALA A 44 7.75 -0.79 -4.37
N THR A 45 7.73 -1.80 -5.24
CA THR A 45 7.59 -3.23 -4.88
C THR A 45 8.47 -3.64 -3.70
N PHE A 46 9.73 -3.21 -3.71
CA PHE A 46 10.69 -3.55 -2.65
C PHE A 46 10.16 -3.17 -1.25
N TYR A 47 9.65 -1.96 -1.09
CA TYR A 47 9.07 -1.50 0.18
C TYR A 47 7.81 -2.28 0.54
N ARG A 48 6.91 -2.53 -0.44
CA ARG A 48 5.68 -3.30 -0.21
C ARG A 48 5.97 -4.70 0.33
N THR A 49 6.91 -5.42 -0.30
CA THR A 49 7.29 -6.77 0.14
C THR A 49 7.89 -6.77 1.54
N GLY A 50 8.62 -5.72 1.93
CA GLY A 50 9.15 -5.56 3.29
C GLY A 50 8.06 -5.46 4.38
N PHE A 51 6.91 -4.89 4.05
CA PHE A 51 5.75 -4.86 4.97
C PHE A 51 4.96 -6.17 4.96
N VAL A 52 4.80 -6.79 3.79
CA VAL A 52 3.97 -8.00 3.62
C VAL A 52 4.65 -9.25 4.18
N LYS A 53 5.95 -9.43 3.93
CA LYS A 53 6.73 -10.60 4.41
C LYS A 53 6.52 -10.91 5.89
N PRO A 54 6.74 -9.97 6.84
CA PRO A 54 6.55 -10.27 8.26
C PRO A 54 5.09 -10.57 8.65
N ILE A 55 4.11 -10.11 7.86
CA ILE A 55 2.69 -10.45 8.04
C ILE A 55 2.43 -11.88 7.57
N GLU A 56 3.01 -12.28 6.43
CA GLU A 56 2.92 -13.65 5.90
C GLU A 56 3.67 -14.67 6.76
N GLU A 57 4.82 -14.31 7.32
CA GLU A 57 5.58 -15.15 8.24
C GLU A 57 4.92 -15.28 9.62
N ALA A 58 3.97 -14.40 9.97
CA ALA A 58 3.27 -14.44 11.24
C ALA A 58 2.30 -15.63 11.33
N LYS A 59 2.73 -16.70 12.00
CA LYS A 59 1.92 -17.91 12.24
C LYS A 59 0.74 -17.70 13.21
N ARG A 60 0.78 -16.65 14.02
CA ARG A 60 -0.25 -16.35 15.03
C ARG A 60 -1.17 -15.24 14.52
N PRO A 61 -2.50 -15.43 14.55
CA PRO A 61 -3.44 -14.42 14.03
C PRO A 61 -3.37 -13.10 14.81
N ALA A 62 -3.14 -13.15 16.13
CA ALA A 62 -2.96 -11.95 16.94
C ALA A 62 -1.72 -11.12 16.52
N THR A 63 -0.60 -11.79 16.21
CA THR A 63 0.63 -11.12 15.73
C THR A 63 0.43 -10.56 14.33
N ARG A 64 -0.28 -11.29 13.47
CA ARG A 64 -0.63 -10.84 12.11
C ARG A 64 -1.46 -9.56 12.15
N ALA A 65 -2.51 -9.52 12.97
CA ALA A 65 -3.34 -8.34 13.16
C ALA A 65 -2.52 -7.13 13.64
N ALA A 66 -1.67 -7.32 14.66
CA ALA A 66 -0.80 -6.26 15.15
C ALA A 66 0.16 -5.70 14.08
N ARG A 67 0.73 -6.58 13.23
CA ARG A 67 1.59 -6.15 12.11
C ARG A 67 0.83 -5.40 11.03
N ILE A 68 -0.42 -5.78 10.75
CA ILE A 68 -1.27 -5.06 9.81
C ILE A 68 -1.59 -3.66 10.35
N GLU A 69 -1.96 -3.54 11.63
CA GLU A 69 -2.20 -2.23 12.26
C GLU A 69 -0.95 -1.35 12.29
N GLU A 70 0.21 -1.95 12.57
CA GLU A 70 1.51 -1.28 12.52
C GLU A 70 1.83 -0.78 11.11
N MET A 71 1.63 -1.60 10.07
CA MET A 71 1.81 -1.19 8.67
C MET A 71 0.88 -0.01 8.31
N ILE A 72 -0.40 -0.07 8.67
CA ILE A 72 -1.36 1.02 8.40
C ILE A 72 -0.95 2.29 9.16
N SER A 73 -0.50 2.17 10.41
CA SER A 73 -0.02 3.29 11.22
C SER A 73 1.24 3.92 10.60
N LEU A 74 2.22 3.11 10.20
CA LEU A 74 3.44 3.56 9.53
C LEU A 74 3.14 4.25 8.20
N LEU A 75 2.18 3.74 7.42
CA LEU A 75 1.74 4.41 6.19
C LEU A 75 1.07 5.76 6.51
N LYS A 76 0.22 5.82 7.54
CA LYS A 76 -0.40 7.08 7.98
C LYS A 76 0.64 8.08 8.51
N GLU A 77 1.64 7.63 9.25
CA GLU A 77 2.75 8.45 9.75
C GLU A 77 3.71 8.88 8.63
N GLY A 78 3.95 8.01 7.64
CA GLY A 78 4.72 8.33 6.44
C GLY A 78 4.10 9.48 5.63
N LYS A 79 2.78 9.67 5.68
CA LYS A 79 2.11 10.88 5.14
C LYS A 79 2.35 12.14 5.95
N ARG A 80 2.69 12.02 7.25
CA ARG A 80 2.87 13.17 8.15
C ARG A 80 4.28 13.77 8.11
N GLN A 81 5.23 13.17 7.40
CA GLN A 81 6.47 13.87 7.06
C GLN A 81 6.22 14.80 5.87
N LYS A 82 5.84 16.04 6.20
CA LYS A 82 5.92 17.20 5.32
C LYS A 82 6.46 18.37 6.12
#